data_AF-A0A060Z971-F1
#
_entry.id   AF-A0A060Z971-F1
#
_cell.length_a   1.000
_cell.length_b   1.000
_cell.length_c   1.000
_cell.angle_alpha   90.00
_cell.angle_beta   90.00
_cell.angle_gamma   90.00
#
_symmetry.space_group_name_H-M   'P 1'
#
loop_
_entity.id
_entity.type
_entity.pdbx_description
1 polymer ?
#
loop_
_entity_poly.entity_id
_entity_poly.type
_entity_poly.pdbx_seq_one_letter_code
_entity_poly.pdbx_strand_id
1 'polypeptide(L)'
;MSLYLGGQDIFMTEEQKKYYNAMKKLGSKKPQKPIPRPLNQVQGFFFDLVGKQAFDIIIMVLILLNMITMMVETDEQPARMEYILNKINLAFIIIFSCECLIKIVALRCYFFTIGWNIFDFVVVILSIVGEFVAWA
;
A
#
# COMPACT_ATOMS: atom_id res chain seq x y z
N MET A 1 30.93 24.91 30.63
CA MET A 1 30.34 25.54 29.42
C MET A 1 31.11 25.01 28.22
N SER A 2 30.75 23.83 27.68
CA SER A 2 31.51 23.20 26.59
C SER A 2 30.88 23.56 25.26
N LEU A 3 31.66 24.26 24.43
CA LEU A 3 31.29 24.85 23.16
C LEU A 3 31.39 23.77 22.06
N TYR A 4 30.29 23.10 21.73
CA TYR A 4 30.22 22.22 20.56
C TYR A 4 29.94 23.06 19.30
N LEU A 5 31.00 23.59 18.69
CA LEU A 5 30.96 24.14 17.33
C LEU A 5 31.05 22.98 16.32
N GLY A 6 29.95 22.24 16.17
CA GLY A 6 29.73 21.33 15.04
C GLY A 6 28.87 22.03 14.00
N GLY A 7 29.40 22.27 12.80
CA GLY A 7 28.79 23.12 11.75
C GLY A 7 27.37 22.75 11.26
N GLN A 8 26.78 21.63 11.70
CA GLN A 8 25.39 21.24 11.40
C GLN A 8 24.35 21.84 12.35
N ASP A 9 24.75 22.26 13.56
CA ASP A 9 23.82 22.77 14.58
C ASP A 9 23.53 24.28 14.46
N ILE A 10 24.18 24.96 13.52
CA ILE A 10 24.16 26.43 13.37
C ILE A 10 22.93 26.90 12.57
N PHE A 11 22.38 26.06 11.70
CA PHE A 11 21.23 26.40 10.83
C PHE A 11 19.87 25.95 11.38
N MET A 12 19.84 25.22 12.50
CA MET A 12 18.61 24.60 13.03
C MET A 12 18.21 25.26 14.35
N THR A 13 16.97 25.72 14.44
CA THR A 13 16.41 26.24 15.68
C THR A 13 16.30 25.15 16.75
N GLU A 14 16.19 25.55 18.02
CA GLU A 14 16.01 24.62 19.15
C GLU A 14 14.80 23.66 18.95
N GLU A 15 13.73 24.14 18.32
CA GLU A 15 12.58 23.29 17.98
C GLU A 15 12.89 22.31 16.85
N GLN A 16 13.54 22.76 15.78
CA GLN A 16 13.92 21.89 14.66
C GLN A 16 14.89 20.78 15.11
N LYS A 17 15.78 21.06 16.06
CA LYS A 17 16.65 20.04 16.68
C LYS A 17 15.85 19.00 17.47
N LYS A 18 14.79 19.42 18.18
CA LYS A 18 13.88 18.47 18.86
C LYS A 18 13.14 17.58 17.85
N TYR A 19 12.61 18.15 16.77
CA TYR A 19 11.97 17.38 15.70
C TYR A 19 12.94 16.41 15.01
N TYR A 20 14.16 16.87 14.70
CA TYR A 20 15.21 16.04 14.11
C TYR A 20 15.60 14.88 15.02
N ASN A 21 15.81 15.12 16.31
CA ASN A 21 16.13 14.07 17.27
C ASN A 21 14.97 13.08 17.48
N ALA A 22 13.72 13.54 17.41
CA ALA A 22 12.54 12.68 17.43
C ALA A 22 12.46 11.79 16.17
N MET A 23 12.66 12.35 14.98
CA MET A 23 12.73 11.61 13.71
C MET A 23 13.87 10.58 13.71
N LYS A 24 15.06 10.95 14.20
CA LYS A 24 16.20 10.04 14.30
C LYS A 24 15.90 8.87 15.23
N LYS A 25 15.23 9.10 16.37
CA LYS A 25 14.75 8.03 17.26
C LYS A 25 13.69 7.14 16.62
N LEU A 26 12.81 7.69 15.77
CA LEU A 26 11.84 6.91 15.02
C LEU A 26 12.51 6.00 13.98
N GLY A 27 13.61 6.45 13.36
CA GLY A 27 14.43 5.65 12.44
C GLY A 27 15.20 4.51 13.12
N SER A 28 15.59 4.67 14.39
CA SER A 28 16.23 3.60 15.19
C SER A 28 15.26 2.58 15.81
N LYS A 29 13.99 2.52 15.38
CA LYS A 29 13.04 1.51 15.89
C LYS A 29 13.56 0.10 15.60
N LYS A 30 13.55 -0.75 16.63
CA LYS A 30 13.81 -2.19 16.49
C LYS A 30 12.89 -2.76 15.40
N PRO A 31 13.36 -3.70 14.55
CA PRO A 31 12.52 -4.31 13.53
C PRO A 31 11.23 -4.82 14.17
N GLN A 32 10.10 -4.54 13.51
CA GLN A 32 8.81 -5.00 14.02
C GLN A 32 8.86 -6.51 14.16
N LYS A 33 8.42 -7.04 15.32
CA LYS A 33 8.37 -8.49 15.53
C LYS A 33 7.47 -9.10 14.45
N PRO A 34 7.86 -10.24 13.85
CA PRO A 34 7.03 -10.90 12.85
C PRO A 34 5.66 -11.22 13.45
N ILE A 35 4.61 -11.06 12.64
CA ILE A 35 3.23 -11.25 13.07
C ILE A 35 3.05 -12.71 13.52
N PRO A 36 2.48 -12.97 14.71
CA PRO A 36 2.30 -14.33 15.21
C PRO A 36 1.35 -15.10 14.29
N ARG A 37 1.71 -16.35 13.96
CA ARG A 37 0.90 -17.23 13.12
C ARG A 37 -0.45 -17.50 13.79
N PRO A 38 -1.58 -17.40 13.06
CA PRO A 38 -2.88 -17.72 13.61
C PRO A 38 -3.06 -19.21 13.90
N LEU A 39 -3.85 -19.53 14.93
CA LEU A 39 -4.13 -20.92 15.36
C LEU A 39 -5.10 -21.66 14.43
N ASN A 40 -5.94 -20.93 13.68
CA ASN A 40 -6.95 -21.51 12.79
C ASN A 40 -6.31 -22.02 11.50
N GLN A 41 -6.62 -23.26 11.09
CA GLN A 41 -6.04 -23.90 9.89
C GLN A 41 -6.31 -23.12 8.60
N VAL A 42 -7.55 -22.66 8.38
CA VAL A 42 -7.93 -21.85 7.21
C VAL A 42 -7.17 -20.52 7.21
N GLN A 43 -7.05 -19.87 8.37
CA GLN A 43 -6.32 -18.61 8.48
C GLN A 43 -4.81 -18.81 8.31
N GLY A 44 -4.27 -19.93 8.79
CA GLY A 44 -2.88 -20.33 8.60
C GLY A 44 -2.55 -20.52 7.12
N PHE A 45 -3.44 -21.12 6.34
CA PHE A 45 -3.27 -21.23 4.89
C PHE A 45 -3.16 -19.85 4.21
N PHE A 46 -4.08 -18.92 4.49
CA PHE A 46 -4.02 -17.57 3.93
C PHE A 46 -2.80 -16.78 4.44
N PHE A 47 -2.41 -16.96 5.69
CA PHE A 47 -1.19 -16.37 6.25
C PHE A 47 0.07 -16.87 5.53
N ASP A 48 0.16 -18.18 5.30
CA ASP A 48 1.27 -18.82 4.59
C ASP A 48 1.25 -18.45 3.09
N LEU A 49 0.09 -18.14 2.50
CA LEU A 49 -0.04 -17.66 1.13
C LEU A 49 0.46 -16.21 0.99
N VAL A 50 -0.04 -15.30 1.84
CA VAL A 50 0.33 -13.88 1.82
C VAL A 50 1.80 -13.69 2.20
N GLY A 51 2.34 -14.54 3.07
CA GLY A 51 3.75 -14.50 3.45
C GLY A 51 4.73 -14.98 2.37
N LYS A 52 4.25 -15.53 1.24
CA LYS A 52 5.13 -15.94 0.14
C LYS A 52 5.55 -14.72 -0.68
N GLN A 53 6.85 -14.55 -0.86
CA GLN A 53 7.41 -13.50 -1.72
C GLN A 53 6.85 -13.51 -3.15
N ALA A 54 6.47 -14.68 -3.67
CA ALA A 54 5.82 -14.79 -4.98
C ALA A 54 4.48 -14.04 -5.03
N PHE A 55 3.69 -14.05 -3.94
CA PHE A 55 2.44 -13.30 -3.85
C PHE A 55 2.71 -11.80 -3.93
N ASP A 56 3.64 -11.30 -3.12
CA ASP A 56 4.02 -9.89 -3.12
C ASP A 56 4.54 -9.41 -4.50
N ILE A 57 5.33 -10.24 -5.20
CA ILE A 57 5.83 -9.93 -6.55
C ILE A 57 4.67 -9.85 -7.56
N ILE A 58 3.72 -10.78 -7.51
CA ILE A 58 2.56 -10.78 -8.42
C ILE A 58 1.74 -9.50 -8.22
N ILE A 59 1.47 -9.11 -6.98
CA ILE A 59 0.72 -7.89 -6.67
C ILE A 59 1.48 -6.64 -7.12
N MET A 60 2.79 -6.57 -6.86
CA MET A 60 3.63 -5.48 -7.36
C MET A 60 3.55 -5.31 -8.88
N VAL A 61 3.62 -6.41 -9.64
CA VAL A 61 3.49 -6.39 -11.10
C VAL A 61 2.10 -5.93 -11.53
N LEU A 62 1.04 -6.39 -10.88
CA LEU A 62 -0.34 -5.99 -11.17
C LEU A 62 -0.57 -4.50 -10.92
N ILE A 63 0.01 -3.93 -9.86
CA ILE A 63 -0.05 -2.48 -9.59
C ILE A 63 0.62 -1.69 -10.71
N LEU A 64 1.78 -2.14 -11.19
CA LEU A 64 2.47 -1.49 -12.31
C LEU A 64 1.66 -1.57 -13.60
N LEU A 65 1.04 -2.73 -13.88
CA LEU A 65 0.18 -2.89 -15.06
C LEU A 65 -1.06 -1.99 -14.97
N ASN A 66 -1.70 -1.91 -13.81
CA ASN A 66 -2.86 -1.03 -13.59
C ASN A 66 -2.49 0.47 -13.75
N MET A 67 -1.31 0.86 -13.27
CA MET A 67 -0.81 2.23 -13.48
C MET A 67 -0.62 2.54 -14.96
N ILE A 68 -0.09 1.58 -15.74
CA ILE A 68 0.08 1.73 -17.19
C ILE A 68 -1.29 1.82 -17.88
N THR A 69 -2.28 1.02 -17.49
CA THR A 69 -3.61 1.08 -18.13
C THR A 69 -4.30 2.42 -17.92
N MET A 70 -4.17 3.03 -16.74
CA MET A 70 -4.65 4.39 -16.48
C MET A 70 -3.88 5.46 -17.28
N MET A 71 -2.60 5.22 -17.59
CA MET A 71 -1.81 6.13 -18.45
C MET A 71 -2.16 6.01 -19.94
N VAL A 72 -2.68 4.86 -20.37
CA VAL A 72 -3.11 4.61 -21.76
C VAL A 72 -4.48 5.23 -22.02
N GLU A 73 -5.24 5.54 -20.98
CA GLU A 73 -6.49 6.29 -21.08
C GLU A 73 -6.25 7.69 -21.71
N THR A 74 -7.15 8.14 -22.58
CA THR A 74 -6.99 9.35 -23.40
C THR A 74 -8.39 9.85 -23.75
N ASP A 75 -8.60 11.16 -23.85
CA ASP A 75 -9.94 11.74 -24.00
C ASP A 75 -10.63 11.40 -25.35
N GLU A 76 -9.88 11.07 -26.40
CA GLU A 76 -10.43 10.75 -27.74
C GLU A 76 -10.16 9.29 -28.16
N GLN A 77 -10.69 8.33 -27.40
CA GLN A 77 -10.53 6.91 -27.73
C GLN A 77 -11.65 6.40 -28.64
N PRO A 78 -11.37 5.49 -29.59
CA PRO A 78 -12.42 4.79 -30.30
C PRO A 78 -13.25 3.94 -29.32
N ALA A 79 -14.57 3.89 -29.48
CA ALA A 79 -15.51 3.18 -28.59
C ALA A 79 -15.14 1.71 -28.29
N ARG A 80 -14.39 1.05 -29.20
CA ARG A 80 -13.85 -0.30 -28.97
C ARG A 80 -12.77 -0.32 -27.90
N MET A 81 -11.85 0.65 -27.92
CA MET A 81 -10.77 0.77 -26.94
C MET A 81 -11.35 1.08 -25.56
N GLU A 82 -12.26 2.05 -25.47
CA GLU A 82 -12.97 2.41 -24.24
C GLU A 82 -13.65 1.18 -23.60
N TYR A 83 -14.39 0.38 -24.39
CA TYR A 83 -15.01 -0.85 -23.88
C TYR A 83 -13.99 -1.86 -23.33
N ILE A 84 -12.84 -2.02 -24.00
CA ILE A 84 -11.79 -2.95 -23.56
C ILE A 84 -11.11 -2.43 -22.28
N LEU A 85 -10.77 -1.14 -22.22
CA LEU A 85 -10.19 -0.49 -21.06
C LEU A 85 -11.10 -0.58 -19.84
N ASN A 86 -12.40 -0.32 -20.00
CA ASN A 86 -13.39 -0.48 -18.92
C ASN A 86 -13.45 -1.92 -18.41
N LYS A 87 -13.40 -2.92 -19.30
CA LYS A 87 -13.34 -4.33 -18.89
C LYS A 87 -12.05 -4.67 -18.12
N ILE A 88 -10.92 -4.09 -18.53
CA ILE A 88 -9.63 -4.28 -17.86
C ILE A 88 -9.61 -3.60 -16.49
N ASN A 89 -10.09 -2.36 -16.38
CA ASN A 89 -10.21 -1.63 -15.11
C ASN A 89 -11.10 -2.38 -14.13
N LEU A 90 -12.26 -2.88 -14.57
CA LEU A 90 -13.12 -3.73 -13.74
C LEU A 90 -12.41 -5.00 -13.28
N ALA A 91 -11.61 -5.64 -14.14
CA ALA A 91 -10.84 -6.83 -13.77
C ALA A 91 -9.78 -6.49 -12.69
N PHE A 92 -9.08 -5.36 -12.80
CA PHE A 92 -8.14 -4.90 -11.78
C PHE A 92 -8.84 -4.63 -10.44
N ILE A 93 -10.00 -3.98 -10.44
CA ILE A 93 -10.78 -3.74 -9.22
C ILE A 93 -11.11 -5.06 -8.52
N ILE A 94 -11.57 -6.06 -9.27
CA ILE A 94 -11.90 -7.38 -8.72
C ILE A 94 -10.64 -8.04 -8.12
N ILE A 95 -9.52 -8.01 -8.83
CA ILE A 95 -8.25 -8.63 -8.40
C ILE A 95 -7.73 -7.98 -7.11
N PHE A 96 -7.63 -6.65 -7.06
CA PHE A 96 -7.17 -5.94 -5.86
C PHE A 96 -8.16 -6.05 -4.69
N SER A 97 -9.46 -6.11 -4.97
CA SER A 97 -10.47 -6.41 -3.95
C SER A 97 -10.27 -7.80 -3.34
N CYS A 98 -10.04 -8.82 -4.17
CA CYS A 98 -9.76 -10.18 -3.71
C CYS A 98 -8.46 -10.26 -2.89
N GLU A 99 -7.40 -9.59 -3.35
CA GLU A 99 -6.13 -9.51 -2.61
C GLU A 99 -6.34 -8.86 -1.23
N CYS A 100 -7.01 -7.72 -1.19
CA CYS A 100 -7.29 -7.01 0.05
C CYS A 100 -8.08 -7.89 1.04
N LEU A 101 -9.10 -8.60 0.55
CA LEU A 101 -9.87 -9.57 1.35
C LEU A 101 -8.98 -10.71 1.88
N ILE A 102 -8.12 -11.28 1.04
CA ILE A 102 -7.17 -12.33 1.45
C ILE A 102 -6.23 -11.82 2.56
N LYS A 103 -5.69 -10.61 2.40
CA LYS A 103 -4.82 -9.97 3.41
C LYS A 103 -5.56 -9.67 4.72
N ILE A 104 -6.82 -9.21 4.65
CA ILE A 104 -7.66 -8.97 5.84
C ILE A 104 -7.92 -10.29 6.59
N VAL A 105 -8.24 -11.38 5.88
CA VAL A 105 -8.46 -12.70 6.49
C VAL A 105 -7.17 -13.23 7.13
N ALA A 106 -6.04 -13.09 6.44
CA ALA A 106 -4.73 -13.53 6.92
C ALA A 106 -4.29 -12.76 8.19
N LEU A 107 -4.32 -11.43 8.13
CA LEU A 107 -3.65 -10.53 9.09
C LEU A 107 -4.61 -9.95 10.16
N ARG A 108 -5.92 -9.94 9.93
CA ARG A 108 -6.96 -9.38 10.82
C ARG A 108 -6.58 -7.97 11.32
N CYS A 109 -6.43 -7.78 12.63
CA CYS A 109 -6.09 -6.49 13.22
C CYS A 109 -4.69 -5.99 12.82
N TYR A 110 -3.77 -6.88 12.45
CA TYR A 110 -2.44 -6.48 11.97
C TYR A 110 -2.48 -5.86 10.57
N PHE A 111 -3.55 -6.10 9.79
CA PHE A 111 -3.74 -5.46 8.49
C PHE A 111 -3.65 -3.93 8.62
N PHE A 112 -4.36 -3.35 9.59
CA PHE A 112 -4.39 -1.90 9.85
C PHE A 112 -3.12 -1.34 10.50
N THR A 113 -2.18 -2.19 10.91
CA THR A 113 -0.90 -1.73 11.45
C THR A 113 0.15 -1.51 10.36
N ILE A 114 -0.06 -2.11 9.19
CA ILE A 114 0.85 -2.03 8.05
C ILE A 114 0.36 -0.90 7.13
N GLY A 115 1.08 0.23 7.11
CA GLY A 115 0.69 1.41 6.32
C GLY A 115 0.52 1.13 4.82
N TRP A 116 1.32 0.24 4.25
CA TRP A 116 1.19 -0.17 2.85
C TRP A 116 -0.14 -0.86 2.53
N ASN A 117 -0.62 -1.72 3.43
CA ASN A 117 -1.92 -2.39 3.25
C ASN A 117 -3.09 -1.41 3.38
N ILE A 118 -2.94 -0.39 4.23
CA ILE A 118 -3.94 0.68 4.35
C ILE A 118 -3.99 1.49 3.05
N PHE A 119 -2.83 1.86 2.49
CA PHE A 119 -2.77 2.57 1.22
C PHE A 119 -3.46 1.79 0.10
N ASP A 120 -3.15 0.50 -0.03
CA ASP A 120 -3.78 -0.39 -0.99
C ASP A 120 -5.32 -0.48 -0.81
N PHE A 121 -5.80 -0.62 0.43
CA PHE A 121 -7.23 -0.61 0.73
C PHE A 121 -7.94 0.69 0.32
N VAL A 122 -7.29 1.84 0.53
CA VAL A 122 -7.85 3.14 0.09
C VAL A 122 -7.94 3.20 -1.43
N VAL A 123 -6.91 2.74 -2.15
CA VAL A 123 -6.91 2.70 -3.61
C VAL A 123 -8.07 1.87 -4.13
N VAL A 124 -8.30 0.67 -3.57
CA VAL A 124 -9.43 -0.20 -3.95
C VAL A 124 -10.77 0.49 -3.75
N ILE A 125 -10.99 1.16 -2.61
CA ILE A 125 -12.24 1.88 -2.35
C ILE A 125 -12.45 3.00 -3.37
N LEU A 126 -11.40 3.79 -3.64
CA LEU A 126 -11.49 4.88 -4.62
C LEU A 126 -11.83 4.35 -6.02
N SER A 127 -11.27 3.20 -6.42
CA SER A 127 -11.58 2.58 -7.71
C SER A 127 -13.03 2.07 -7.78
N ILE A 128 -13.57 1.47 -6.71
CA ILE A 128 -14.97 1.02 -6.66
C ILE A 128 -15.93 2.23 -6.74
N VAL A 129 -15.63 3.31 -6.01
CA VAL A 129 -16.44 4.53 -6.03
C VAL A 129 -16.38 5.18 -7.41
N GLY A 130 -15.19 5.25 -8.02
CA GLY A 130 -15.02 5.77 -9.38
C GLY A 130 -15.86 5.00 -10.40
N GLU A 131 -15.80 3.67 -10.38
CA GLU A 131 -16.62 2.83 -11.26
C GLU A 131 -18.12 3.03 -10.97
N PHE A 132 -18.54 3.04 -9.71
CA PHE A 132 -19.96 3.24 -9.37
C PHE A 132 -20.49 4.59 -9.87
N VAL A 133 -19.69 5.66 -9.78
CA VAL A 133 -20.05 6.99 -10.32
C VAL A 133 -20.10 6.97 -11.84
N ALA A 134 -19.21 6.26 -12.52
CA ALA A 134 -19.22 6.13 -13.98
C ALA A 134 -20.47 5.40 -14.51
N TRP A 135 -21.05 4.50 -13.71
CA TRP A 135 -22.26 3.76 -14.05
C TRP A 135 -23.57 4.47 -13.65
N ALA A 136 -23.51 5.55 -12.88
CA ALA A 136 -24.67 6.29 -12.35
C ALA A 136 -25.06 7.47 -13.26
#